data_AF-A0A6A5VU37-F1
#
_entry.id   AF-A0A6A5VU37-F1
#
_cell.length_a   1.000
_cell.length_b   1.000
_cell.length_c   1.000
_cell.angle_alpha   90.00
_cell.angle_beta   90.00
_cell.angle_gamma   90.00
#
_symmetry.space_group_name_H-M   'P 1'
#
loop_
_entity.id
_entity.type
_entity.pdbx_description
1 polymer ?
#
loop_
_entity_poly.entity_id
_entity_poly.type
_entity_poly.pdbx_seq_one_letter_code
_entity_poly.pdbx_strand_id
1 'polypeptide(L)'
;MESASLPGLPVELVQEIQSLLTYSSGIALRFTCRALYFNTDKPGPSYEMSDLLAIETWPRYNDASQRPSHFKRPIADEYFFTCPQCLRIRSALYFSNKMMRAKRGKTSSAEDKRKRIFIECGIESGRYRKGMNLQYGGAPVFGIAEHTRVVCWDCGEFYSLLFTY
;
A
#
# COMPACT_ATOMS: atom_id res chain seq x y z
N MET A 1 -11.85 8.05 -39.16
CA MET A 1 -11.60 6.70 -38.64
C MET A 1 -12.10 6.66 -37.21
N GLU A 2 -13.24 6.02 -36.96
CA GLU A 2 -13.64 5.70 -35.58
C GLU A 2 -12.67 4.65 -35.05
N SER A 3 -11.95 4.97 -33.98
CA SER A 3 -11.18 3.96 -33.25
C SER A 3 -12.17 3.07 -32.53
N ALA A 4 -12.15 1.76 -32.83
CA ALA A 4 -12.94 0.78 -32.09
C ALA A 4 -12.64 0.92 -30.59
N SER A 5 -13.66 1.20 -29.80
CA SER A 5 -13.52 1.33 -28.35
C SER A 5 -13.36 -0.06 -27.72
N LEU A 6 -12.45 -0.19 -26.75
CA LEU A 6 -12.17 -1.46 -26.07
C LEU A 6 -13.46 -2.17 -25.54
N PRO A 7 -14.44 -1.47 -24.94
CA PRO A 7 -15.69 -2.10 -24.50
C PRO A 7 -16.61 -2.58 -25.65
N GLY A 8 -16.38 -2.10 -26.87
CA GLY A 8 -17.13 -2.49 -28.07
C GLY A 8 -16.55 -3.72 -28.78
N LEU A 9 -15.43 -4.28 -28.29
CA LEU A 9 -14.89 -5.53 -28.81
C LEU A 9 -15.73 -6.73 -28.34
N PRO A 10 -15.77 -7.82 -29.13
CA PRO A 10 -16.25 -9.13 -28.66
C PRO A 10 -15.58 -9.53 -27.34
N VAL A 11 -16.35 -10.19 -26.46
CA VAL A 11 -15.89 -10.55 -25.11
C VAL A 11 -14.65 -11.46 -25.15
N GLU A 12 -14.57 -12.32 -26.15
CA GLU A 12 -13.45 -13.24 -26.38
C GLU A 12 -12.14 -12.47 -26.61
N LEU A 13 -12.17 -11.36 -27.36
CA LEU A 13 -11.01 -10.51 -27.59
C LEU A 13 -10.64 -9.72 -26.33
N VAL A 14 -11.63 -9.28 -25.56
CA VAL A 14 -11.38 -8.59 -24.28
C VAL A 14 -10.71 -9.54 -23.28
N GLN A 15 -11.14 -10.80 -23.23
CA GLN A 15 -10.54 -11.85 -22.40
C GLN A 15 -9.13 -12.24 -22.88
N GLU A 16 -8.91 -12.33 -24.18
CA GLU A 16 -7.58 -12.56 -24.75
C GLU A 16 -6.62 -11.43 -24.37
N ILE A 17 -7.03 -10.17 -24.55
CA ILE A 17 -6.25 -9.00 -24.12
C ILE A 17 -5.94 -9.10 -22.63
N GLN A 18 -6.93 -9.43 -21.80
CA GLN A 18 -6.76 -9.58 -20.37
C GLN A 18 -5.71 -10.66 -20.01
N SER A 19 -5.69 -11.79 -20.72
CA SER A 19 -4.75 -12.88 -20.47
C SER A 19 -3.28 -12.48 -20.66
N LEU A 20 -3.04 -11.42 -21.44
CA LEU A 20 -1.72 -10.85 -21.70
C LEU A 20 -1.31 -9.77 -20.68
N LEU A 21 -2.23 -9.35 -19.80
CA LEU A 21 -1.96 -8.32 -18.80
C LEU A 21 -1.34 -8.90 -17.52
N THR A 22 -0.47 -8.12 -16.90
CA THR A 22 -0.06 -8.38 -15.51
C THR A 22 -1.26 -8.28 -14.57
N TYR A 23 -1.18 -8.92 -13.41
CA TYR A 23 -2.26 -8.88 -12.41
C TYR A 23 -2.70 -7.44 -12.11
N SER A 24 -1.74 -6.54 -11.86
CA SER A 24 -2.04 -5.12 -11.59
C SER A 24 -2.82 -4.48 -12.74
N SER A 25 -2.38 -4.68 -13.98
CA SER A 25 -3.02 -4.10 -15.16
C SER A 25 -4.41 -4.68 -15.41
N GLY A 26 -4.61 -5.98 -15.16
CA GLY A 26 -5.91 -6.62 -15.20
C GLY A 26 -6.89 -6.05 -14.17
N ILE A 27 -6.43 -5.76 -12.95
CA ILE A 27 -7.24 -5.07 -11.94
C ILE A 27 -7.59 -3.64 -12.40
N ALA A 28 -6.64 -2.89 -12.97
CA ALA A 28 -6.90 -1.55 -13.47
C ALA A 28 -7.93 -1.54 -14.61
N LEU A 29 -7.81 -2.50 -15.54
CA LEU A 29 -8.76 -2.67 -16.64
C LEU A 29 -10.19 -2.87 -16.12
N ARG A 30 -10.36 -3.74 -15.11
CA ARG A 30 -11.65 -4.00 -14.45
C ARG A 30 -12.28 -2.76 -13.83
N PHE A 31 -11.47 -1.88 -13.25
CA PHE A 31 -11.95 -0.67 -12.59
C PHE A 31 -12.08 0.54 -13.53
N THR A 32 -11.82 0.37 -14.83
CA THR A 32 -11.94 1.47 -15.80
C THR A 32 -13.39 1.81 -16.10
N CYS A 33 -14.26 0.83 -16.36
CA CYS A 33 -15.69 1.07 -16.58
C CYS A 33 -16.54 -0.16 -16.29
N ARG A 34 -17.86 0.05 -16.18
CA ARG A 34 -18.84 -1.02 -15.87
C ARG A 34 -18.83 -2.14 -16.91
N ALA A 35 -18.73 -1.82 -18.20
CA ALA A 35 -18.72 -2.82 -19.27
C ALA A 35 -17.50 -3.76 -19.15
N LEU A 36 -16.30 -3.18 -19.00
CA LEU A 36 -15.07 -3.96 -18.82
C LEU A 36 -15.09 -4.76 -17.52
N TYR A 37 -15.66 -4.23 -16.44
CA TYR A 37 -15.81 -4.98 -15.18
C TYR A 37 -16.55 -6.31 -15.34
N PHE A 38 -17.60 -6.34 -16.18
CA PHE A 38 -18.39 -7.55 -16.45
C PHE A 38 -17.78 -8.45 -17.52
N ASN A 39 -17.10 -7.87 -18.51
CA ASN A 39 -16.55 -8.61 -19.66
C ASN A 39 -15.13 -9.15 -19.41
N THR A 40 -14.57 -8.92 -18.23
CA THR A 40 -13.26 -9.44 -17.84
C THR A 40 -13.41 -10.40 -16.67
N ASP A 41 -12.53 -11.39 -16.60
CA ASP A 41 -12.49 -12.35 -15.50
C ASP A 41 -11.84 -11.73 -14.27
N LYS A 42 -12.18 -12.24 -13.08
CA LYS A 42 -11.46 -11.78 -11.89
C LYS A 42 -10.03 -12.30 -12.00
N PRO A 43 -9.00 -11.45 -11.87
CA PRO A 43 -7.63 -11.94 -11.79
C PRO A 43 -7.57 -12.99 -10.70
N GLY A 44 -6.82 -14.07 -10.95
CA GLY A 44 -6.71 -15.19 -10.02
C GLY A 44 -6.31 -14.75 -8.61
N PRO A 45 -6.59 -15.56 -7.58
CA PRO A 45 -6.35 -15.19 -6.18
C PRO A 45 -4.85 -15.03 -5.84
N SER A 46 -3.96 -15.51 -6.69
CA SER A 46 -2.51 -15.43 -6.52
C SER A 46 -1.95 -14.18 -7.18
N TYR A 47 -1.64 -13.17 -6.37
CA TYR A 47 -0.80 -12.04 -6.76
C TYR A 47 0.50 -12.08 -5.97
N GLU A 48 1.56 -11.52 -6.53
CA GLU A 48 2.86 -11.46 -5.91
C GLU A 48 3.16 -10.06 -5.35
N MET A 49 4.26 -9.96 -4.60
CA MET A 49 4.71 -8.67 -4.07
C MET A 49 5.03 -7.65 -5.17
N SER A 50 5.50 -8.11 -6.33
CA SER A 50 5.72 -7.26 -7.53
C SER A 50 4.43 -6.57 -7.97
N ASP A 51 3.31 -7.30 -7.99
CA ASP A 51 2.01 -6.75 -8.38
C ASP A 51 1.53 -5.70 -7.39
N LEU A 52 1.66 -5.96 -6.10
CA LEU A 52 1.30 -4.98 -5.07
C LEU A 52 2.16 -3.72 -5.15
N LEU A 53 3.47 -3.88 -5.42
CA LEU A 53 4.37 -2.75 -5.60
C LEU A 53 4.00 -1.92 -6.83
N ALA A 54 3.51 -2.54 -7.90
CA ALA A 54 2.97 -1.83 -9.06
C ALA A 54 1.69 -1.07 -8.68
N ILE A 55 0.76 -1.69 -7.95
CA ILE A 55 -0.48 -1.05 -7.50
C ILE A 55 -0.18 0.14 -6.55
N GLU A 56 0.83 0.03 -5.67
CA GLU A 56 1.25 1.11 -4.76
C GLU A 56 1.64 2.41 -5.49
N THR A 57 2.00 2.33 -6.78
CA THR A 57 2.38 3.49 -7.60
C THR A 57 1.20 4.18 -8.28
N TRP A 58 0.01 3.59 -8.25
CA TRP A 58 -1.17 4.19 -8.88
C TRP A 58 -1.50 5.55 -8.27
N PRO A 59 -2.08 6.50 -9.05
CA PRO A 59 -2.34 7.86 -8.58
C PRO A 59 -3.03 7.87 -7.22
N ARG A 60 -4.15 7.15 -7.08
CA ARG A 60 -4.92 7.05 -5.83
C ARG A 60 -4.12 6.66 -4.58
N TYR A 61 -3.04 5.89 -4.75
CA TYR A 61 -2.19 5.42 -3.66
C TYR A 61 -0.90 6.22 -3.53
N ASN A 62 -0.51 6.98 -4.56
CA ASN A 62 0.76 7.70 -4.69
C ASN A 62 0.59 9.18 -5.07
N ASP A 63 -0.53 9.81 -4.74
CA ASP A 63 -0.79 11.25 -5.00
C ASP A 63 0.36 12.14 -4.49
N ALA A 64 1.02 11.68 -3.43
CA ALA A 64 2.31 12.11 -2.93
C ALA A 64 3.41 12.43 -3.96
N SER A 65 3.56 11.62 -5.01
CA SER A 65 4.64 11.81 -5.98
C SER A 65 4.46 13.08 -6.80
N GLN A 66 3.22 13.57 -6.91
CA GLN A 66 2.85 14.82 -7.57
C GLN A 66 3.06 16.05 -6.68
N ARG A 67 3.34 15.87 -5.38
CA ARG A 67 3.56 16.99 -4.45
C ARG A 67 4.95 17.61 -4.64
N PRO A 68 5.10 18.94 -4.39
CA PRO A 68 6.40 19.59 -4.30
C PRO A 68 7.33 18.86 -3.33
N SER A 69 8.63 18.84 -3.61
CA SER A 69 9.65 18.06 -2.88
C SER A 69 9.62 18.23 -1.35
N HIS A 70 9.27 19.43 -0.86
CA HIS A 70 9.18 19.75 0.57
C HIS A 70 7.90 19.21 1.25
N PHE A 71 6.90 18.76 0.49
CA PHE A 71 5.65 18.15 0.97
C PHE A 71 5.56 16.63 0.73
N LYS A 72 6.64 15.97 0.27
CA LYS A 72 6.69 14.52 0.01
C LYS A 72 6.79 13.65 1.27
N ARG A 73 6.22 14.10 2.40
CA ARG A 73 6.19 13.30 3.63
C ARG A 73 4.94 12.44 3.65
N PRO A 74 5.02 11.16 4.07
CA PRO A 74 3.84 10.32 4.21
C PRO A 74 2.85 10.94 5.19
N ILE A 75 1.60 11.06 4.78
CA ILE A 75 0.46 11.45 5.62
C ILE A 75 -0.36 10.19 5.88
N ALA A 76 -0.67 9.93 7.14
CA ALA A 76 -1.39 8.78 7.67
C ALA A 76 -2.44 8.17 6.72
N ASP A 77 -3.43 8.96 6.29
CA ASP A 77 -4.59 8.46 5.55
C ASP A 77 -4.51 8.66 4.03
N GLU A 78 -3.44 9.28 3.55
CA GLU A 78 -3.27 9.61 2.13
C GLU A 78 -2.20 8.73 1.46
N TYR A 79 -1.39 8.02 2.25
CA TYR A 79 -0.28 7.22 1.75
C TYR A 79 -0.53 5.76 2.05
N PHE A 80 -0.38 4.95 1.00
CA PHE A 80 -0.51 3.51 1.11
C PHE A 80 0.81 2.83 0.78
N PHE A 81 1.11 1.76 1.50
CA PHE A 81 2.32 0.98 1.36
C PHE A 81 2.01 -0.52 1.44
N THR A 82 2.88 -1.28 0.83
CA THR A 82 2.82 -2.75 0.75
C THR A 82 3.61 -3.43 1.85
N CYS A 83 3.05 -4.51 2.39
CA CYS A 83 3.74 -5.45 3.26
C CYS A 83 3.95 -6.78 2.53
N PRO A 84 5.21 -7.25 2.37
CA PRO A 84 5.53 -8.52 1.73
C PRO A 84 5.25 -9.73 2.63
N GLN A 85 5.13 -9.55 3.94
CA GLN A 85 4.88 -10.65 4.87
C GLN A 85 3.43 -11.15 4.78
N CYS A 86 2.46 -10.25 4.68
CA CYS A 86 1.03 -10.60 4.57
C CYS A 86 0.42 -10.30 3.19
N LEU A 87 1.24 -9.80 2.25
CA LEU A 87 0.86 -9.42 0.88
C LEU A 87 -0.38 -8.51 0.85
N ARG A 88 -0.35 -7.40 1.60
CA ARG A 88 -1.45 -6.44 1.65
C ARG A 88 -0.95 -5.00 1.42
N ILE A 89 -1.84 -4.16 0.91
CA ILE A 89 -1.69 -2.70 0.85
C ILE A 89 -2.49 -2.11 2.00
N ARG A 90 -1.85 -1.25 2.82
CA ARG A 90 -2.53 -0.50 3.89
C ARG A 90 -2.01 0.93 3.98
N SER A 91 -2.76 1.76 4.69
CA SER A 91 -2.37 3.14 4.96
C SER A 91 -1.06 3.22 5.78
N ALA A 92 -0.39 4.37 5.72
CA ALA A 92 0.80 4.70 6.47
C ALA A 92 0.64 4.54 8.00
N LEU A 93 -0.59 4.58 8.53
CA LEU A 93 -0.89 4.32 9.94
C LEU A 93 -0.47 2.92 10.40
N TYR A 94 -0.41 1.96 9.48
CA TYR A 94 -0.04 0.57 9.80
C TYR A 94 1.46 0.34 9.76
N PHE A 95 2.27 1.38 9.50
CA PHE A 95 3.72 1.28 9.38
C PHE A 95 4.40 2.22 10.36
N SER A 96 5.55 1.78 10.88
CA SER A 96 6.43 2.70 11.60
C SER A 96 7.06 3.69 10.64
N ASN A 97 7.37 4.90 11.12
CA ASN A 97 8.00 5.96 10.32
C ASN A 97 9.32 5.48 9.71
N LYS A 98 10.06 4.61 10.41
CA LYS A 98 11.29 3.98 9.92
C LYS A 98 11.06 3.08 8.69
N MET A 99 9.87 2.48 8.56
CA MET A 99 9.50 1.67 7.39
C MET A 99 9.05 2.51 6.19
N MET A 100 8.76 3.79 6.38
CA MET A 100 8.25 4.68 5.32
C MET A 100 9.25 5.76 4.89
N ARG A 101 10.32 5.97 5.67
CA ARG A 101 11.37 6.98 5.42
C ARG A 101 12.63 6.36 4.80
N ALA A 102 13.48 7.25 4.28
CA ALA A 102 14.80 6.92 3.74
C ALA A 102 14.75 5.79 2.69
N LYS A 103 15.62 4.79 2.82
CA LYS A 103 15.76 3.68 1.87
C LYS A 103 14.49 2.87 1.67
N ARG A 104 13.44 3.01 2.49
CA ARG A 104 12.19 2.21 2.37
C ARG A 104 10.99 3.02 1.86
N GLY A 105 11.21 4.30 1.54
CA GLY A 105 10.17 5.19 1.02
C GLY A 105 9.67 4.79 -0.38
N LYS A 106 8.67 5.50 -0.90
CA LYS A 106 8.07 5.19 -2.22
C LYS A 106 9.04 5.32 -3.39
N THR A 107 10.06 6.18 -3.28
CA THR A 107 11.08 6.38 -4.31
C THR A 107 12.25 5.40 -4.22
N SER A 108 12.22 4.46 -3.27
CA SER A 108 13.29 3.48 -3.10
C SER A 108 13.24 2.34 -4.10
N SER A 109 14.32 1.54 -4.13
CA SER A 109 14.42 0.32 -4.93
C SER A 109 13.36 -0.70 -4.51
N ALA A 110 12.96 -1.57 -5.43
CA ALA A 110 12.03 -2.66 -5.10
C ALA A 110 12.57 -3.57 -3.98
N GLU A 111 13.88 -3.77 -3.91
CA GLU A 111 14.54 -4.56 -2.86
C GLU A 111 14.36 -3.95 -1.47
N ASP A 112 14.51 -2.63 -1.35
CA ASP A 112 14.32 -1.99 -0.05
C ASP A 112 12.84 -1.87 0.33
N LYS A 113 11.95 -1.72 -0.65
CA LYS A 113 10.50 -1.78 -0.43
C LYS A 113 10.05 -3.15 0.12
N ARG A 114 10.71 -4.24 -0.28
CA ARG A 114 10.48 -5.60 0.26
C ARG A 114 10.92 -5.76 1.72
N LYS A 115 11.58 -4.78 2.32
CA LYS A 115 11.99 -4.80 3.74
C LYS A 115 10.95 -4.13 4.64
N ARG A 116 9.90 -3.51 4.08
CA ARG A 116 8.80 -2.90 4.83
C ARG A 116 7.91 -3.97 5.43
N ILE A 117 7.37 -3.71 6.61
CA ILE A 117 6.39 -4.58 7.25
C ILE A 117 5.38 -3.74 8.02
N PHE A 118 4.14 -4.22 8.09
CA PHE A 118 3.16 -3.65 9.01
C PHE A 118 3.63 -3.81 10.46
N ILE A 119 3.10 -2.97 11.34
CA ILE A 119 3.37 -3.05 12.77
C ILE A 119 2.92 -4.40 13.33
N GLU A 120 1.68 -4.82 13.05
CA GLU A 120 1.14 -6.13 13.44
C GLU A 120 2.02 -7.29 12.95
N CYS A 121 2.34 -7.33 11.64
CA CYS A 121 3.21 -8.36 11.06
C CYS A 121 4.61 -8.37 11.72
N GLY A 122 5.13 -7.21 12.09
CA GLY A 122 6.41 -7.09 12.78
C GLY A 122 6.37 -7.55 14.24
N ILE A 123 5.23 -7.42 14.91
CA ILE A 123 5.00 -7.98 16.25
C ILE A 123 4.91 -9.51 16.14
N GLU A 124 4.08 -10.03 15.24
CA GLU A 124 3.88 -11.47 15.02
C GLU A 124 5.20 -12.18 14.65
N SER A 125 6.04 -11.54 13.83
CA SER A 125 7.36 -12.07 13.46
C SER A 125 8.46 -11.82 14.50
N GLY A 126 8.16 -11.15 15.61
CA GLY A 126 9.13 -10.80 16.66
C GLY A 126 10.15 -9.71 16.27
N ARG A 127 9.97 -9.04 15.13
CA ARG A 127 10.83 -7.93 14.69
C ARG A 127 10.61 -6.67 15.52
N TYR A 128 9.39 -6.46 16.01
CA TYR A 128 9.06 -5.46 17.02
C TYR A 128 8.85 -6.16 18.35
N ARG A 129 9.76 -5.92 19.29
CA ARG A 129 9.75 -6.58 20.60
C ARG A 129 8.78 -5.87 21.55
N LYS A 130 8.29 -6.60 22.55
CA LYS A 130 7.55 -6.02 23.67
C LYS A 130 8.36 -4.89 24.33
N GLY A 131 7.68 -3.82 24.73
CA GLY A 131 8.29 -2.60 25.25
C GLY A 131 8.86 -1.64 24.21
N MET A 132 8.83 -1.99 22.93
CA MET A 132 9.40 -1.14 21.88
C MET A 132 8.48 0.04 21.57
N ASN A 133 9.04 1.25 21.64
CA ASN A 133 8.38 2.47 21.18
C ASN A 133 8.55 2.62 19.67
N LEU A 134 7.44 2.82 18.96
CA LEU A 134 7.41 3.04 17.53
C LEU A 134 6.72 4.36 17.22
N GLN A 135 7.41 5.23 16.49
CA GLN A 135 6.78 6.33 15.78
C GLN A 135 6.09 5.78 14.54
N TYR A 136 4.86 6.20 14.28
CA TYR A 136 4.05 5.71 13.16
C TYR A 136 3.15 6.81 12.58
N GLY A 137 2.47 6.50 11.46
CA GLY A 137 1.50 7.40 10.84
C GLY A 137 2.09 8.53 9.98
N GLY A 138 3.41 8.62 9.86
CA GLY A 138 4.08 9.55 8.95
C GLY A 138 4.38 10.90 9.58
N ALA A 139 4.19 11.97 8.82
CA ALA A 139 4.36 13.34 9.28
C ALA A 139 3.13 13.81 10.06
N PRO A 140 3.34 14.63 11.09
CA PRO A 140 2.26 15.24 11.85
C PRO A 140 1.38 16.09 10.92
N VAL A 141 0.07 15.85 10.93
CA VAL A 141 -0.90 16.80 10.36
C VAL A 141 -0.99 17.97 11.36
N PHE A 142 -0.76 19.19 10.87
CA PHE A 142 -0.87 20.48 11.59
C PHE A 142 -1.16 20.40 13.10
N GLY A 143 -0.12 20.50 13.92
CA GLY A 143 -0.25 20.66 15.38
C GLY A 143 -0.39 19.37 16.21
N ILE A 144 -0.53 18.19 15.58
CA ILE A 144 -0.56 16.90 16.29
C ILE A 144 0.86 16.33 16.31
N ALA A 145 1.43 16.02 17.48
CA ALA A 145 2.77 15.42 17.57
C ALA A 145 2.87 14.07 16.80
N GLU A 146 4.08 13.69 16.38
CA GLU A 146 4.31 12.35 15.78
C GLU A 146 3.70 11.26 16.67
N HIS A 147 2.79 10.46 16.11
CA HIS A 147 2.13 9.43 16.90
C HIS A 147 3.16 8.41 17.38
N THR A 148 3.36 8.33 18.68
CA THR A 148 4.23 7.35 19.32
C THR A 148 3.37 6.35 20.08
N ARG A 149 3.56 5.08 19.77
CA ARG A 149 2.87 3.96 20.39
C ARG A 149 3.86 2.92 20.86
N VAL A 150 3.49 2.17 21.88
CA VAL A 150 4.34 1.12 22.46
C VAL A 150 3.74 -0.24 22.15
N VAL A 151 4.61 -1.22 21.89
CA VAL A 151 4.24 -2.64 21.93
C VAL A 151 4.14 -3.03 23.39
N CYS A 152 2.97 -3.43 23.87
CA CYS A 152 2.70 -3.75 25.28
C CYS A 152 3.70 -4.77 25.82
N TRP A 153 4.19 -4.55 27.05
CA TRP A 153 5.11 -5.46 27.74
C TRP A 153 4.49 -6.83 28.05
N ASP A 154 3.18 -6.85 28.31
CA ASP A 154 2.49 -8.05 28.78
C ASP A 154 1.88 -8.83 27.62
N CYS A 155 0.94 -8.22 26.89
CA CYS A 155 0.20 -8.90 25.83
C CYS A 155 0.85 -8.81 24.44
N GLY A 156 1.80 -7.89 24.22
CA GLY A 156 2.43 -7.68 22.90
C GLY A 156 1.57 -6.90 21.89
N GLU A 157 0.40 -6.40 22.29
CA GLU A 157 -0.47 -5.57 21.46
C GLU A 157 0.06 -4.15 21.27
N PHE A 158 -0.41 -3.43 20.24
CA PHE A 158 0.07 -2.08 19.89
C PHE A 158 -0.89 -0.96 20.30
N TYR A 159 -0.62 -0.31 21.45
CA TYR A 159 -1.52 0.69 22.03
C TYR A 159 -0.99 2.12 21.97
N SER A 160 -1.93 3.06 21.82
CA SER A 160 -1.78 4.51 22.07
C SER A 160 -1.31 4.74 23.49
N LEU A 161 -0.17 5.40 23.69
CA LEU A 161 0.19 5.97 24.99
C LEU A 161 -0.70 7.20 25.25
N LEU A 162 -2.00 6.97 25.46
CA LEU A 162 -2.82 7.89 26.23
C LEU A 162 -2.81 7.32 27.64
N PHE A 163 -1.85 7.75 28.45
CA PHE A 163 -1.91 7.53 29.88
C PHE A 163 -3.16 8.25 30.39
N THR A 164 -4.24 7.51 30.62
CA THR A 164 -5.26 7.94 31.58
C THR A 164 -4.62 7.84 32.95
N TYR A 165 -4.26 8.99 33.51
CA TYR A 165 -4.03 9.15 34.94
C TYR A 165 -5.37 9.06 35.68
#